data_AF-S9QZ69-F1
#
_entry.id   AF-S9QZ69-F1
#
_cell.length_a   1.000
_cell.length_b   1.000
_cell.length_c   1.000
_cell.angle_alpha   90.00
_cell.angle_beta   90.00
_cell.angle_gamma   90.00
#
_symmetry.space_group_name_H-M   'P 1'
#
loop_
_entity.id
_entity.type
_entity.pdbx_description
1 polymer ?
#
loop_
_entity_poly.entity_id
_entity_poly.type
_entity_poly.pdbx_seq_one_letter_code
_entity_poly.pdbx_strand_id
1 'polypeptide(L)'
;MLRRLHAEQPESFAFTPANRAWAEAQIAKYPEGRQASAIIPLLWRAQEQEGWLTRPAIEAVADMLGMPYIRALEVATFYFMFQLAPVGRIAHVQICGTTPCMLRGSEDLIEVCRRRISEEPHHPSADGLFSWEEVECLGACANAPMAQIGKDYYEDLTPESLERLLDALAAGEVPVPGSQIGRFASEPEGGPTTLTQWAGEGRQPHNGSVALALEIGDTVKRIDGTEVPLVTPWRRSAPPEEPPPVAAEEAQEPRPSEGIPADGLGITVQEAEAESAGRPDGAREPGRDARATVAPSPAGDPAPVPEQAPALLHGPARGGRRRSRGDRGDRPEARRPAA
;
A
#
# COMPACT_ATOMS: atom_id res chain seq x y z
N MET A 1 -13.70 4.54 14.56
CA MET A 1 -13.45 3.34 15.36
C MET A 1 -12.05 3.45 15.93
N LEU A 2 -11.86 3.31 17.25
CA LEU A 2 -10.52 3.38 17.86
C LEU A 2 -9.87 2.00 17.74
N ARG A 3 -8.74 1.90 17.01
CA ARG A 3 -7.96 0.65 16.90
C ARG A 3 -7.25 0.39 18.23
N ARG A 4 -7.39 -0.81 18.77
CA ARG A 4 -6.82 -1.22 20.06
C ARG A 4 -5.94 -2.44 19.86
N LEU A 5 -4.96 -2.59 20.73
CA LEU A 5 -4.17 -3.80 20.84
C LEU A 5 -5.08 -4.96 21.27
N HIS A 6 -4.81 -6.15 20.75
CA HIS A 6 -5.44 -7.38 21.21
C HIS A 6 -5.25 -7.55 22.72
N ALA A 7 -6.26 -8.09 23.40
CA ALA A 7 -6.24 -8.22 24.85
C ALA A 7 -5.17 -9.24 25.31
N GLU A 8 -5.00 -10.30 24.54
CA GLU A 8 -3.98 -11.32 24.77
C GLU A 8 -2.71 -10.93 24.00
N GLN A 9 -1.61 -10.79 24.73
CA GLN A 9 -0.30 -10.42 24.20
C GLN A 9 0.71 -11.49 24.60
N PRO A 10 1.73 -11.77 23.77
CA PRO A 10 2.85 -12.61 24.20
C PRO A 10 3.61 -11.93 25.35
N GLU A 11 4.36 -12.72 26.13
CA GLU A 11 5.13 -12.21 27.26
C GLU A 11 6.34 -11.36 26.84
N SER A 12 6.93 -11.68 25.67
CA SER A 12 8.16 -11.04 25.21
C SER A 12 8.29 -11.07 23.70
N PHE A 13 9.11 -10.17 23.16
CA PHE A 13 9.52 -10.16 21.77
C PHE A 13 11.04 -9.95 21.67
N ALA A 14 11.67 -10.62 20.72
CA ALA A 14 13.03 -10.33 20.28
C ALA A 14 13.14 -10.54 18.78
N PHE A 15 13.82 -9.64 18.08
CA PHE A 15 14.19 -9.88 16.69
C PHE A 15 15.11 -11.10 16.56
N THR A 16 14.93 -11.88 15.48
CA THR A 16 15.94 -12.86 15.07
C THR A 16 17.28 -12.16 14.83
N PRO A 17 18.43 -12.86 14.91
CA PRO A 17 19.73 -12.23 14.66
C PRO A 17 19.80 -11.50 13.30
N ALA A 18 19.21 -12.09 12.25
CA ALA A 18 19.13 -11.49 10.92
C ALA A 18 18.27 -10.21 10.92
N ASN A 19 17.06 -10.26 11.51
CA ASN A 19 16.19 -9.09 11.59
C ASN A 19 16.76 -7.99 12.49
N ARG A 20 17.51 -8.36 13.53
CA ARG A 20 18.21 -7.40 14.40
C ARG A 20 19.30 -6.66 13.64
N ALA A 21 20.14 -7.37 12.90
CA ALA A 21 21.16 -6.77 12.03
C ALA A 21 20.53 -5.87 10.96
N TRP A 22 19.41 -6.33 10.36
CA TRP A 22 18.65 -5.52 9.40
C TRP A 22 18.08 -4.25 10.04
N ALA A 23 17.52 -4.33 11.25
CA ALA A 23 16.94 -3.18 11.96
C ALA A 23 18.02 -2.14 12.30
N GLU A 24 19.17 -2.57 12.84
CA GLU A 24 20.32 -1.69 13.08
C GLU A 24 20.81 -1.04 11.78
N ALA A 25 20.81 -1.81 10.68
CA ALA A 25 21.12 -1.29 9.35
C ALA A 25 20.16 -0.20 8.91
N GLN A 26 18.85 -0.40 9.07
CA GLN A 26 17.85 0.62 8.74
C GLN A 26 17.98 1.87 9.61
N ILE A 27 18.29 1.73 10.91
CA ILE A 27 18.50 2.89 11.79
C ILE A 27 19.62 3.77 11.25
N ALA A 28 20.73 3.16 10.81
CA ALA A 28 21.89 3.87 10.25
C ALA A 28 21.61 4.57 8.91
N LYS A 29 20.45 4.35 8.28
CA LYS A 29 20.02 5.08 7.08
C LYS A 29 19.71 6.54 7.38
N TYR A 30 19.32 6.84 8.62
CA TYR A 30 18.89 8.16 9.02
C TYR A 30 20.03 8.94 9.71
N PRO A 31 20.09 10.27 9.55
CA PRO A 31 21.09 11.09 10.23
C PRO A 31 21.03 10.93 11.75
N GLU A 32 22.15 11.24 12.41
CA GLU A 32 22.23 11.28 13.87
C GLU A 32 21.17 12.23 14.46
N GLY A 33 20.48 11.79 15.51
CA GLY A 33 19.36 12.50 16.14
C GLY A 33 18.03 12.35 15.39
N ARG A 34 18.00 11.68 14.23
CA ARG A 34 16.78 11.43 13.41
C ARG A 34 16.41 9.96 13.28
N GLN A 35 16.97 9.11 14.14
CA GLN A 35 16.77 7.66 14.14
C GLN A 35 15.30 7.25 14.27
N ALA A 36 14.47 8.06 14.94
CA ALA A 36 13.02 7.83 15.07
C ALA A 36 12.30 7.65 13.72
N SER A 37 12.87 8.16 12.62
CA SER A 37 12.36 7.97 11.26
C SER A 37 12.34 6.50 10.81
N ALA A 38 13.10 5.63 11.48
CA ALA A 38 13.13 4.19 11.21
C ALA A 38 11.94 3.43 11.81
N ILE A 39 11.03 4.09 12.53
CA ILE A 39 9.94 3.41 13.27
C ILE A 39 9.05 2.54 12.38
N ILE A 40 8.56 3.06 11.25
CA ILE A 40 7.64 2.31 10.35
C ILE A 40 8.29 1.03 9.82
N PRO A 41 9.49 1.06 9.17
CA PRO A 41 10.09 -0.15 8.65
C PRO A 41 10.48 -1.17 9.74
N LEU A 42 10.83 -0.72 10.96
CA LEU A 42 11.13 -1.62 12.07
C LEU A 42 9.86 -2.30 12.62
N LEU A 43 8.77 -1.56 12.81
CA LEU A 43 7.48 -2.14 13.21
C LEU A 43 6.98 -3.11 12.15
N TRP A 44 7.13 -2.78 10.86
CA TRP A 44 6.75 -3.68 9.77
C TRP A 44 7.55 -4.99 9.83
N ARG A 45 8.87 -4.89 10.03
CA ARG A 45 9.72 -6.08 10.17
C ARG A 45 9.35 -6.94 11.37
N ALA A 46 9.00 -6.31 12.50
CA ALA A 46 8.56 -7.02 13.69
C ALA A 46 7.23 -7.75 13.46
N GLN A 47 6.27 -7.06 12.83
CA GLN A 47 5.01 -7.66 12.41
C GLN A 47 5.22 -8.86 11.50
N GLU A 48 6.06 -8.74 10.48
CA GLU A 48 6.32 -9.85 9.55
C GLU A 48 6.90 -11.07 10.29
N GLN A 49 7.77 -10.86 11.27
CA GLN A 49 8.35 -11.95 12.07
C GLN A 49 7.30 -12.71 12.90
N GLU A 50 6.33 -12.01 13.50
CA GLU A 50 5.32 -12.63 14.38
C GLU A 50 3.98 -12.94 13.67
N GLY A 51 3.73 -12.30 12.53
CA GLY A 51 2.46 -12.28 11.80
C GLY A 51 1.55 -11.10 12.12
N TRP A 52 1.74 -10.43 13.24
CA TRP A 52 0.99 -9.26 13.67
C TRP A 52 1.85 -8.43 14.62
N LEU A 53 1.51 -7.16 14.83
CA LEU A 53 2.30 -6.23 15.63
C LEU A 53 1.91 -6.27 17.10
N THR A 54 2.69 -6.99 17.89
CA THR A 54 2.44 -7.19 19.33
C THR A 54 2.92 -6.01 20.17
N ARG A 55 2.38 -5.87 21.39
CA ARG A 55 2.83 -4.86 22.34
C ARG A 55 4.32 -4.97 22.69
N PRO A 56 4.85 -6.16 23.03
CA PRO A 56 6.29 -6.30 23.28
C PRO A 56 7.15 -5.92 22.08
N ALA A 57 6.69 -6.20 20.84
CA ALA A 57 7.39 -5.77 19.63
C ALA A 57 7.44 -4.25 19.48
N ILE A 58 6.33 -3.56 19.75
CA ILE A 58 6.26 -2.10 19.72
C ILE A 58 7.22 -1.48 20.76
N GLU A 59 7.21 -2.01 21.98
CA GLU A 59 8.07 -1.55 23.08
C GLU A 59 9.55 -1.80 22.77
N ALA A 60 9.90 -2.99 22.24
CA ALA A 60 11.27 -3.31 21.84
C ALA A 60 11.80 -2.39 20.72
N VAL A 61 10.97 -2.08 19.71
CA VAL A 61 11.35 -1.12 18.67
C VAL A 61 11.51 0.29 19.25
N ALA A 62 10.65 0.69 20.18
CA ALA A 62 10.76 2.00 20.84
C ALA A 62 12.06 2.11 21.66
N ASP A 63 12.44 1.05 22.38
CA ASP A 63 13.72 0.97 23.10
C ASP A 63 14.91 1.08 22.15
N MET A 64 14.89 0.37 21.02
CA MET A 64 15.94 0.44 20.00
C MET A 64 16.14 1.85 19.43
N LEU A 65 15.06 2.63 19.34
CA LEU A 65 15.08 4.00 18.83
C LEU A 65 15.26 5.06 19.92
N GLY A 66 15.30 4.67 21.19
CA GLY A 66 15.38 5.57 22.33
C GLY A 66 14.19 6.53 22.41
N MET A 67 13.00 6.09 22.01
CA MET A 67 11.79 6.93 21.96
C MET A 67 10.72 6.49 22.97
N PRO A 68 9.84 7.41 23.42
CA PRO A 68 8.76 7.04 24.35
C PRO A 68 7.78 6.03 23.74
N TYR A 69 7.36 5.04 24.52
CA TYR A 69 6.45 3.97 24.05
C TYR A 69 5.13 4.51 23.49
N ILE A 70 4.60 5.59 24.07
CA ILE A 70 3.38 6.22 23.57
C ILE A 70 3.52 6.68 22.11
N ARG A 71 4.71 7.11 21.68
CA ARG A 71 4.94 7.54 20.29
C ARG A 71 4.95 6.36 19.33
N ALA A 72 5.52 5.22 19.74
CA ALA A 72 5.48 4.00 18.95
C ALA A 72 4.05 3.45 18.86
N LEU A 73 3.28 3.51 19.95
CA LEU A 73 1.86 3.15 19.97
C LEU A 73 1.00 4.06 19.10
N GLU A 74 1.25 5.38 19.10
CA GLU A 74 0.58 6.32 18.20
C GLU A 74 0.81 5.94 16.74
N VAL A 75 2.04 5.62 16.34
CA VAL A 75 2.36 5.15 14.98
C VAL A 75 1.65 3.84 14.66
N ALA A 76 1.76 2.83 15.54
CA ALA A 76 1.17 1.51 15.34
C ALA A 76 -0.36 1.56 15.19
N THR A 77 -1.02 2.44 15.96
CA THR A 77 -2.47 2.58 15.93
C THR A 77 -2.97 3.46 14.78
N PHE A 78 -2.16 4.43 14.34
CA PHE A 78 -2.49 5.34 13.25
C PHE A 78 -2.45 4.68 11.86
N TYR A 79 -1.43 3.86 11.57
CA TYR A 79 -1.28 3.22 10.26
C TYR A 79 -2.03 1.87 10.21
N PHE A 80 -3.01 1.77 9.30
CA PHE A 80 -3.88 0.59 9.17
C PHE A 80 -3.14 -0.69 8.75
N MET A 81 -2.00 -0.56 8.08
CA MET A 81 -1.20 -1.72 7.63
C MET A 81 -0.62 -2.54 8.79
N PHE A 82 -0.54 -1.95 10.00
CA PHE A 82 -0.10 -2.68 11.19
C PHE A 82 -1.26 -3.46 11.81
N GLN A 83 -1.17 -4.78 11.80
CA GLN A 83 -2.18 -5.66 12.37
C GLN A 83 -2.02 -5.73 13.88
N LEU A 84 -2.97 -5.15 14.63
CA LEU A 84 -2.92 -5.09 16.10
C LEU A 84 -3.62 -6.27 16.79
N ALA A 85 -3.99 -7.27 16.00
CA ALA A 85 -4.57 -8.54 16.44
C ALA A 85 -4.06 -9.69 15.56
N PRO A 86 -4.13 -10.94 16.04
CA PRO A 86 -3.73 -12.11 15.25
C PRO A 86 -4.48 -12.19 13.91
N VAL A 87 -3.72 -12.45 12.84
CA VAL A 87 -4.24 -12.70 11.48
C VAL A 87 -3.95 -14.12 11.02
N GLY A 88 -4.53 -14.52 9.89
CA GLY A 88 -4.33 -15.84 9.29
C GLY A 88 -2.85 -16.20 9.17
N ARG A 89 -2.53 -17.47 9.46
CA ARG A 89 -1.17 -18.01 9.39
C ARG A 89 -0.60 -17.99 7.97
N ILE A 90 -1.44 -18.25 6.96
CA ILE A 90 -1.04 -18.24 5.54
C ILE A 90 -1.16 -16.82 5.00
N ALA A 91 -2.34 -16.20 5.11
CA ALA A 91 -2.53 -14.86 4.57
C ALA A 91 -3.62 -14.06 5.28
N HIS A 92 -3.43 -12.73 5.25
CA HIS A 92 -4.47 -11.75 5.50
C HIS A 92 -4.92 -11.17 4.16
N VAL A 93 -6.20 -11.38 3.81
CA VAL A 93 -6.78 -11.02 2.50
C VAL A 93 -7.41 -9.63 2.60
N GLN A 94 -6.90 -8.69 1.82
CA GLN A 94 -7.36 -7.31 1.82
C GLN A 94 -8.10 -7.01 0.51
N ILE A 95 -9.42 -6.92 0.57
CA ILE A 95 -10.26 -6.68 -0.61
C ILE A 95 -10.54 -5.18 -0.75
N CYS A 96 -10.27 -4.60 -1.93
CA CYS A 96 -10.60 -3.20 -2.20
C CYS A 96 -12.13 -3.03 -2.32
N GLY A 97 -12.74 -2.32 -1.36
CA GLY A 97 -14.17 -2.01 -1.33
C GLY A 97 -14.55 -0.71 -2.04
N THR A 98 -13.58 0.06 -2.55
CA THR A 98 -13.84 1.40 -3.07
C THR A 98 -14.52 1.43 -4.44
N THR A 99 -15.08 2.58 -4.79
CA THR A 99 -15.99 2.78 -5.94
C THR A 99 -15.55 2.09 -7.25
N PRO A 100 -14.30 2.18 -7.73
CA PRO A 100 -13.93 1.50 -8.98
C PRO A 100 -14.03 -0.02 -8.89
N CYS A 101 -13.60 -0.61 -7.77
CA CYS A 101 -13.72 -2.04 -7.53
C CYS A 101 -15.17 -2.45 -7.26
N MET A 102 -15.93 -1.64 -6.53
CA MET A 102 -17.36 -1.84 -6.30
C MET A 102 -18.15 -1.88 -7.62
N LEU A 103 -17.89 -0.95 -8.54
CA LEU A 103 -18.50 -0.93 -9.88
C LEU A 103 -18.13 -2.15 -10.73
N ARG A 104 -17.04 -2.84 -10.39
CA ARG A 104 -16.55 -4.05 -11.04
C ARG A 104 -16.92 -5.33 -10.27
N GLY A 105 -17.70 -5.22 -9.20
CA GLY A 105 -18.23 -6.37 -8.46
C GLY A 105 -17.39 -6.83 -7.26
N SER A 106 -16.60 -5.96 -6.62
CA SER A 106 -15.84 -6.37 -5.43
C SER A 106 -16.72 -6.80 -4.24
N GLU A 107 -18.00 -6.41 -4.20
CA GLU A 107 -18.96 -6.93 -3.21
C GLU A 107 -19.11 -8.45 -3.31
N ASP A 108 -19.05 -9.02 -4.52
CA ASP A 108 -19.11 -10.48 -4.70
C ASP A 108 -17.84 -11.17 -4.17
N LEU A 109 -16.68 -10.49 -4.21
CA LEU A 109 -15.45 -10.98 -3.59
C LEU A 109 -15.54 -10.94 -2.06
N ILE A 110 -16.13 -9.88 -1.50
CA ILE A 110 -16.40 -9.78 -0.06
C ILE A 110 -17.30 -10.93 0.41
N GLU A 111 -18.33 -11.30 -0.36
CA GLU A 111 -19.18 -12.45 -0.03
C GLU A 111 -18.44 -13.79 -0.06
N VAL A 112 -17.44 -13.95 -0.93
CA VAL A 112 -16.54 -15.12 -0.89
C VAL A 112 -15.75 -15.13 0.43
N CYS A 113 -15.16 -13.99 0.83
CA CYS A 113 -14.43 -13.89 2.09
C CYS A 113 -15.32 -14.18 3.32
N ARG A 114 -16.54 -13.66 3.35
CA ARG A 114 -17.53 -13.95 4.41
C ARG A 114 -17.80 -15.44 4.55
N ARG A 115 -18.06 -16.11 3.42
CA ARG A 115 -18.38 -17.54 3.38
C ARG A 115 -17.18 -18.44 3.71
N ARG A 116 -16.00 -18.14 3.16
CA ARG A 116 -14.83 -19.04 3.19
C ARG A 116 -13.94 -18.80 4.41
N ILE A 117 -13.86 -17.56 4.90
CA ILE A 117 -12.89 -17.17 5.93
C ILE A 117 -13.63 -16.91 7.25
N SER A 118 -14.44 -15.85 7.32
CA SER A 118 -15.19 -15.48 8.52
C SER A 118 -16.30 -14.51 8.14
N GLU A 119 -17.47 -14.59 8.76
CA GLU A 119 -18.58 -13.64 8.52
C GLU A 119 -18.17 -12.19 8.81
N GLU A 120 -17.39 -11.98 9.86
CA GLU A 120 -16.88 -10.67 10.25
C GLU A 120 -15.42 -10.48 9.79
N PRO A 121 -15.05 -9.26 9.31
CA PRO A 121 -13.66 -8.94 8.98
C PRO A 121 -12.78 -8.93 10.24
N HIS A 122 -11.46 -8.98 10.02
CA HIS A 122 -10.39 -9.04 11.02
C HIS A 122 -10.40 -10.26 11.95
N HIS A 123 -11.20 -11.28 11.63
CA HIS A 123 -11.22 -12.54 12.36
C HIS A 123 -10.56 -13.65 11.54
N PRO A 124 -9.66 -14.45 12.15
CA PRO A 124 -9.16 -15.65 11.52
C PRO A 124 -10.28 -16.66 11.24
N SER A 125 -10.10 -17.44 10.18
CA SER A 125 -10.93 -18.60 9.87
C SER A 125 -10.83 -19.66 10.97
N ALA A 126 -11.80 -20.59 10.99
CA ALA A 126 -11.86 -21.64 12.02
C ALA A 126 -10.60 -22.54 12.06
N ASP A 127 -9.91 -22.70 10.92
CA ASP A 127 -8.63 -23.40 10.80
C ASP A 127 -7.41 -22.51 11.04
N GLY A 128 -7.62 -21.21 11.26
CA GLY A 128 -6.58 -20.20 11.50
C GLY A 128 -5.71 -19.88 10.28
N LEU A 129 -6.05 -20.38 9.09
CA LEU A 129 -5.22 -20.22 7.89
C LEU A 129 -5.33 -18.81 7.29
N PHE A 130 -6.54 -18.27 7.24
CA PHE A 130 -6.83 -17.00 6.59
C PHE A 130 -7.50 -16.03 7.56
N SER A 131 -7.35 -14.74 7.32
CA SER A 131 -8.25 -13.71 7.82
C SER A 131 -8.49 -12.71 6.70
N TRP A 132 -9.51 -11.86 6.80
CA TRP A 132 -9.78 -10.90 5.74
C TRP A 132 -10.23 -9.54 6.29
N GLU A 133 -10.10 -8.51 5.48
CA GLU A 133 -10.67 -7.20 5.73
C GLU A 133 -11.08 -6.53 4.41
N GLU A 134 -12.08 -5.67 4.48
CA GLU A 134 -12.36 -4.70 3.42
C GLU A 134 -11.46 -3.49 3.63
N VAL A 135 -10.72 -3.09 2.59
CA VAL A 135 -9.82 -1.95 2.61
C VAL A 135 -10.24 -0.87 1.63
N GLU A 136 -9.68 0.32 1.86
CA GLU A 136 -9.77 1.44 0.94
C GLU A 136 -8.98 1.20 -0.35
N CYS A 137 -8.85 2.25 -1.17
CA CYS A 137 -8.23 2.14 -2.49
C CYS A 137 -6.76 1.68 -2.41
N LEU A 138 -6.47 0.55 -3.06
CA LEU A 138 -5.12 -0.02 -3.21
C LEU A 138 -4.39 0.48 -4.49
N GLY A 139 -5.01 1.35 -5.27
CA GLY A 139 -4.37 2.02 -6.41
C GLY A 139 -4.27 1.21 -7.70
N ALA A 140 -4.92 0.05 -7.80
CA ALA A 140 -4.93 -0.81 -9.00
C ALA A 140 -6.25 -0.73 -9.80
N CYS A 141 -6.81 0.47 -9.95
CA CYS A 141 -8.17 0.67 -10.50
C CYS A 141 -8.36 0.19 -11.94
N ALA A 142 -7.29 0.18 -12.76
CA ALA A 142 -7.33 -0.31 -14.14
C ALA A 142 -7.49 -1.85 -14.22
N ASN A 143 -7.30 -2.54 -13.10
CA ASN A 143 -7.34 -3.98 -12.97
C ASN A 143 -8.39 -4.44 -11.93
N ALA A 144 -9.41 -3.61 -11.74
CA ALA A 144 -10.49 -3.88 -10.80
C ALA A 144 -11.42 -5.04 -11.28
N PRO A 145 -11.94 -5.87 -10.36
CA PRO A 145 -11.73 -5.81 -8.91
C PRO A 145 -10.46 -6.58 -8.48
N MET A 146 -9.91 -6.24 -7.31
CA MET A 146 -8.62 -6.77 -6.87
C MET A 146 -8.52 -6.96 -5.36
N ALA A 147 -7.56 -7.78 -4.97
CA ALA A 147 -7.19 -8.08 -3.59
C ALA A 147 -5.67 -7.93 -3.41
N GLN A 148 -5.25 -7.45 -2.24
CA GLN A 148 -3.87 -7.61 -1.79
C GLN A 148 -3.81 -8.81 -0.84
N ILE A 149 -2.89 -9.73 -1.11
CA ILE A 149 -2.67 -10.91 -0.28
C ILE A 149 -1.16 -11.05 -0.07
N GLY A 150 -0.72 -10.92 1.17
CA GLY A 150 0.71 -10.81 1.48
C GLY A 150 1.29 -9.53 0.87
N LYS A 151 2.35 -9.66 0.07
CA LYS A 151 3.06 -8.54 -0.56
C LYS A 151 2.51 -8.17 -1.94
N ASP A 152 1.60 -8.98 -2.47
CA ASP A 152 1.24 -8.98 -3.88
C ASP A 152 -0.21 -8.60 -4.15
N TYR A 153 -0.43 -8.09 -5.35
CA TYR A 153 -1.76 -7.79 -5.89
C TYR A 153 -2.24 -8.95 -6.75
N TYR A 154 -3.51 -9.31 -6.56
CA TYR A 154 -4.24 -10.26 -7.39
C TYR A 154 -5.43 -9.51 -7.98
N GLU A 155 -5.48 -9.41 -9.31
CA GLU A 155 -6.29 -8.44 -10.02
C GLU A 155 -7.19 -9.11 -11.07
N ASP A 156 -8.16 -8.36 -11.61
CA ASP A 156 -9.21 -8.89 -12.49
C ASP A 156 -9.90 -10.13 -11.89
N LEU A 157 -10.14 -10.07 -10.58
CA LEU A 157 -10.69 -11.19 -9.83
C LEU A 157 -12.18 -11.40 -10.13
N THR A 158 -12.57 -12.67 -10.12
CA THR A 158 -13.96 -13.12 -10.04
C THR A 158 -14.13 -13.92 -8.75
N PRO A 159 -15.36 -14.16 -8.28
CA PRO A 159 -15.58 -15.03 -7.13
C PRO A 159 -14.89 -16.40 -7.27
N GLU A 160 -14.94 -16.99 -8.46
CA GLU A 160 -14.34 -18.29 -8.75
C GLU A 160 -12.82 -18.24 -8.80
N SER A 161 -12.23 -17.16 -9.34
CA SER A 161 -10.77 -17.03 -9.33
C SER A 161 -10.23 -16.74 -7.94
N LEU A 162 -10.96 -15.99 -7.10
CA LEU A 162 -10.62 -15.78 -5.70
C LEU A 162 -10.71 -17.09 -4.89
N GLU A 163 -11.75 -17.91 -5.10
CA GLU A 163 -11.83 -19.22 -4.45
C GLU A 163 -10.66 -20.13 -4.83
N ARG A 164 -10.36 -20.24 -6.12
CA ARG A 164 -9.18 -21.00 -6.59
C ARG A 164 -7.88 -20.47 -6.00
N LEU A 165 -7.75 -19.15 -5.87
CA LEU A 165 -6.59 -18.51 -5.27
C LEU A 165 -6.42 -18.91 -3.80
N LEU A 166 -7.51 -18.88 -3.02
CA LEU A 166 -7.50 -19.31 -1.62
C LEU A 166 -7.15 -20.80 -1.48
N ASP A 167 -7.70 -21.65 -2.35
CA ASP A 167 -7.42 -23.09 -2.34
C ASP A 167 -5.95 -23.38 -2.67
N ALA A 168 -5.38 -22.69 -3.67
CA ALA A 168 -3.97 -22.81 -4.04
C ALA A 168 -3.05 -22.38 -2.89
N LEU A 169 -3.35 -21.24 -2.25
CA LEU A 169 -2.61 -20.77 -1.07
C LEU A 169 -2.70 -21.76 0.09
N ALA A 170 -3.88 -22.35 0.33
CA ALA A 170 -4.08 -23.37 1.37
C ALA A 170 -3.28 -24.65 1.09
N ALA A 171 -3.09 -24.99 -0.18
CA ALA A 171 -2.25 -26.10 -0.63
C ALA A 171 -0.75 -25.81 -0.56
N GLY A 172 -0.34 -24.58 -0.21
CA GLY A 172 1.06 -24.16 -0.16
C GLY A 172 1.65 -23.81 -1.53
N GLU A 173 0.80 -23.60 -2.54
CA GLU A 173 1.22 -23.10 -3.84
C GLU A 173 1.50 -21.60 -3.77
N VAL A 174 2.27 -21.09 -4.74
CA VAL A 174 2.58 -19.66 -4.90
C VAL A 174 1.89 -19.18 -6.19
N PRO A 175 0.67 -18.64 -6.12
CA PRO A 175 -0.07 -18.21 -7.30
C PRO A 175 0.56 -16.96 -7.90
N VAL A 176 0.54 -16.87 -9.24
CA VAL A 176 1.12 -15.76 -9.99
C VAL A 176 0.39 -14.44 -9.66
N PRO A 177 1.11 -13.42 -9.14
CA PRO A 177 0.56 -12.09 -8.91
C PRO A 177 0.17 -11.37 -10.21
N GLY A 178 -0.72 -10.38 -10.08
CA GLY A 178 -1.22 -9.53 -11.15
C GLY A 178 -2.58 -9.98 -11.71
N SER A 179 -2.82 -9.68 -12.98
CA SER A 179 -4.07 -9.97 -13.67
C SER A 179 -4.35 -11.47 -13.80
N GLN A 180 -5.49 -11.91 -13.27
CA GLN A 180 -5.92 -13.31 -13.35
C GLN A 180 -6.58 -13.70 -14.68
N ILE A 181 -6.66 -12.76 -15.64
CA ILE A 181 -7.16 -12.99 -17.00
C ILE A 181 -6.02 -13.00 -18.05
N GLY A 182 -4.76 -12.96 -17.60
CA GLY A 182 -3.59 -13.12 -18.48
C GLY A 182 -3.06 -11.84 -19.10
N ARG A 183 -3.46 -10.66 -18.60
CA ARG A 183 -2.79 -9.40 -18.96
C ARG A 183 -1.40 -9.36 -18.30
N PHE A 184 -0.45 -8.69 -18.94
CA PHE A 184 0.91 -8.59 -18.44
C PHE A 184 1.04 -7.55 -17.30
N ALA A 185 0.30 -6.45 -17.41
CA ALA A 185 0.20 -5.40 -16.42
C ALA A 185 -1.20 -4.78 -16.51
N SER A 186 -1.33 -3.53 -16.96
CA SER A 186 -2.59 -2.80 -17.03
C SER A 186 -3.03 -2.48 -18.47
N GLU A 187 -2.54 -3.23 -19.47
CA GLU A 187 -2.96 -3.02 -20.86
C GLU A 187 -4.46 -3.31 -21.05
N PRO A 188 -5.10 -2.81 -22.11
CA PRO A 188 -6.45 -3.23 -22.46
C PRO A 188 -6.55 -4.74 -22.65
N GLU A 189 -7.72 -5.30 -22.33
CA GLU A 189 -8.04 -6.68 -22.70
C GLU A 189 -7.95 -6.85 -24.22
N GLY A 190 -7.30 -7.92 -24.68
CA GLY A 190 -6.98 -8.13 -26.10
C GLY A 190 -5.64 -7.53 -26.54
N GLY A 191 -4.93 -6.84 -25.65
CA GLY A 191 -3.55 -6.41 -25.86
C GLY A 191 -3.37 -4.88 -25.91
N PRO A 192 -2.10 -4.42 -25.97
CA PRO A 192 -1.78 -3.00 -25.95
C PRO A 192 -2.22 -2.31 -27.25
N THR A 193 -2.93 -1.19 -27.11
CA THR A 193 -3.31 -0.30 -28.22
C THR A 193 -2.32 0.85 -28.43
N THR A 194 -1.43 1.06 -27.47
CA THR A 194 -0.34 2.03 -27.48
C THR A 194 0.96 1.31 -27.17
N LEU A 195 2.10 1.92 -27.49
CA LEU A 195 3.41 1.29 -27.27
C LEU A 195 3.50 -0.10 -27.96
N THR A 196 2.85 -0.26 -29.12
CA THR A 196 2.68 -1.55 -29.81
C THR A 196 3.98 -2.09 -30.37
N GLN A 197 4.98 -1.24 -30.61
CA GLN A 197 6.30 -1.66 -31.06
C GLN A 197 7.05 -2.51 -30.02
N TRP A 198 6.61 -2.50 -28.75
CA TRP A 198 7.16 -3.34 -27.68
C TRP A 198 6.26 -4.54 -27.33
N ALA A 199 5.15 -4.71 -28.04
CA ALA A 199 4.13 -5.72 -27.76
C ALA A 199 4.37 -7.08 -28.47
N GLY A 200 5.61 -7.38 -28.84
CA GLY A 200 5.94 -8.51 -29.73
C GLY A 200 7.12 -9.37 -29.26
N GLU A 201 7.86 -9.89 -30.23
CA GLU A 201 9.01 -10.77 -29.99
C GLU A 201 10.03 -10.13 -29.05
N GLY A 202 10.46 -10.89 -28.03
CA GLY A 202 11.38 -10.42 -26.99
C GLY A 202 10.70 -9.79 -25.76
N ARG A 203 9.36 -9.71 -25.72
CA ARG A 203 8.65 -9.35 -24.48
C ARG A 203 8.91 -10.43 -23.42
N GLN A 204 9.31 -9.98 -22.23
CA GLN A 204 9.43 -10.87 -21.07
C GLN A 204 8.08 -11.51 -20.75
N PRO A 205 8.05 -12.72 -20.15
CA PRO A 205 6.80 -13.38 -19.79
C PRO A 205 6.03 -12.63 -18.70
N HIS A 206 6.76 -11.94 -17.82
CA HIS A 206 6.20 -11.19 -16.70
C HIS A 206 6.86 -9.82 -16.57
N ASN A 207 6.17 -8.87 -15.93
CA ASN A 207 6.78 -7.62 -15.52
C ASN A 207 7.80 -7.87 -14.39
N GLY A 208 8.67 -6.90 -14.12
CA GLY A 208 9.79 -7.09 -13.18
C GLY A 208 9.37 -7.46 -11.76
N SER A 209 8.25 -6.95 -11.26
CA SER A 209 7.77 -7.28 -9.91
C SER A 209 7.21 -8.70 -9.84
N VAL A 210 6.42 -9.13 -10.82
CA VAL A 210 5.89 -10.50 -10.88
C VAL A 210 7.03 -11.50 -11.09
N ALA A 211 7.99 -11.20 -11.97
CA ALA A 211 9.15 -12.05 -12.18
C ALA A 211 9.94 -12.26 -10.88
N LEU A 212 10.18 -11.19 -10.13
CA LEU A 212 10.90 -11.26 -8.86
C LEU A 212 10.12 -12.04 -7.80
N ALA A 213 8.81 -11.82 -7.70
CA ALA A 213 7.95 -12.55 -6.76
C ALA A 213 7.94 -14.07 -7.03
N LEU A 214 7.96 -14.47 -8.31
CA LEU A 214 8.04 -15.87 -8.72
C LEU A 214 9.43 -16.48 -8.48
N GLU A 215 10.49 -15.71 -8.70
CA GLU A 215 11.87 -16.16 -8.47
C GLU A 215 12.15 -16.39 -6.98
N ILE A 216 11.76 -15.42 -6.13
CA ILE A 216 11.96 -15.51 -4.68
C ILE A 216 10.95 -16.47 -4.05
N GLY A 217 9.74 -16.56 -4.60
CA GLY A 217 8.66 -17.37 -4.07
C GLY A 217 8.11 -16.87 -2.73
N ASP A 218 8.17 -15.56 -2.47
CA ASP A 218 7.87 -14.96 -1.18
C ASP A 218 6.54 -14.20 -1.09
N THR A 219 5.61 -14.46 -2.01
CA THR A 219 4.36 -13.69 -2.13
C THR A 219 3.61 -13.55 -0.81
N VAL A 220 3.38 -14.68 -0.14
CA VAL A 220 2.77 -14.79 1.19
C VAL A 220 3.77 -15.23 2.27
N LYS A 221 5.04 -15.47 1.90
CA LYS A 221 6.07 -15.84 2.87
C LYS A 221 6.39 -14.63 3.75
N ARG A 222 6.13 -14.79 5.05
CA ARG A 222 6.53 -13.84 6.10
C ARG A 222 8.03 -13.67 6.16
N ILE A 223 8.46 -12.47 6.53
CA ILE A 223 9.89 -12.17 6.58
C ILE A 223 10.59 -12.78 7.80
N ASP A 224 11.48 -13.74 7.55
CA ASP A 224 12.38 -14.36 8.53
C ASP A 224 13.84 -13.88 8.41
N GLY A 225 14.18 -13.13 7.37
CA GLY A 225 15.51 -12.59 7.10
C GLY A 225 16.37 -13.45 6.17
N THR A 226 15.79 -14.51 5.59
CA THR A 226 16.46 -15.40 4.62
C THR A 226 16.10 -15.11 3.16
N GLU A 227 15.15 -14.20 2.91
CA GLU A 227 14.57 -13.99 1.57
C GLU A 227 15.56 -13.38 0.60
N VAL A 228 16.23 -12.31 1.03
CA VAL A 228 17.20 -11.57 0.21
C VAL A 228 18.40 -11.15 1.05
N PRO A 229 19.61 -11.12 0.46
CA PRO A 229 20.80 -10.64 1.17
C PRO A 229 20.59 -9.23 1.73
N LEU A 230 21.01 -9.02 2.99
CA LEU A 230 21.00 -7.70 3.60
C LEU A 230 21.93 -6.76 2.83
N VAL A 231 21.35 -5.79 2.12
CA VAL A 231 22.09 -4.72 1.45
C VAL A 231 21.94 -3.42 2.23
N THR A 232 23.06 -2.74 2.46
CA THR A 232 23.10 -1.46 3.19
C THR A 232 23.87 -0.40 2.39
N PRO A 233 23.41 -0.02 1.18
CA PRO A 233 24.14 0.90 0.31
C PRO A 233 24.40 2.28 0.95
N TRP A 234 23.56 2.71 1.90
CA TRP A 234 23.75 3.95 2.67
C TRP A 234 24.88 3.83 3.71
N ARG A 235 25.15 2.62 4.20
CA ARG A 235 26.36 2.35 4.98
C ARG A 235 27.48 2.23 3.96
N ARG A 236 28.15 3.34 3.66
CA ARG A 236 29.44 3.32 2.96
C ARG A 236 30.40 2.48 3.78
N SER A 237 30.40 1.18 3.53
CA SER A 237 31.51 0.31 3.87
C SER A 237 32.59 0.60 2.81
N ALA A 238 33.87 0.43 3.15
CA ALA A 238 34.95 0.47 2.15
C ALA A 238 34.55 -0.35 0.89
N PRO A 239 35.01 0.03 -0.32
CA PRO A 239 34.57 -0.61 -1.54
C PRO A 239 34.62 -2.13 -1.40
N PRO A 240 33.57 -2.86 -1.86
CA PRO A 240 33.58 -4.32 -1.82
C PRO A 240 34.87 -4.81 -2.48
N GLU A 241 35.47 -5.86 -1.91
CA GLU A 241 36.60 -6.55 -2.53
C GLU A 241 36.22 -6.87 -3.97
N GLU A 242 36.96 -6.28 -4.92
CA GLU A 242 36.62 -6.30 -6.33
C GLU A 242 36.42 -7.75 -6.77
N PRO A 243 35.30 -8.10 -7.42
CA PRO A 243 35.20 -9.39 -8.09
C PRO A 243 36.38 -9.51 -9.07
N PRO A 244 36.90 -10.73 -9.34
CA PRO A 244 38.03 -10.92 -10.24
C PRO A 244 37.72 -10.22 -11.57
N PRO A 245 38.70 -9.54 -12.19
CA PRO A 245 38.44 -8.62 -13.29
C PRO A 245 37.77 -9.38 -14.44
N VAL A 246 36.47 -9.20 -14.54
CA VAL A 246 35.77 -9.34 -15.82
C VAL A 246 36.26 -8.19 -16.68
N ALA A 247 36.77 -8.51 -17.86
CA ALA A 247 37.29 -7.54 -18.80
C ALA A 247 36.30 -6.38 -18.92
N ALA A 248 36.76 -5.17 -18.58
CA ALA A 248 35.96 -3.98 -18.67
C ALA A 248 35.58 -3.75 -20.14
N GLU A 249 34.38 -4.17 -20.53
CA GLU A 249 33.66 -3.47 -21.58
C GLU A 249 33.26 -2.12 -20.99
N GLU A 250 33.75 -1.05 -21.60
CA GLU A 250 33.40 0.32 -21.27
C GLU A 250 31.88 0.44 -21.16
N ALA A 251 31.40 0.75 -19.96
CA ALA A 251 29.98 1.05 -19.75
C ALA A 251 29.61 2.22 -20.67
N GLN A 252 28.91 1.91 -21.75
CA GLN A 252 28.45 2.91 -22.70
C GLN A 252 27.35 3.71 -22.01
N GLU A 253 27.66 4.93 -21.60
CA GLU A 253 26.65 5.89 -21.16
C GLU A 253 25.58 6.02 -22.26
N PRO A 254 24.28 6.08 -21.90
CA PRO A 254 23.21 6.21 -22.88
C PRO A 254 23.40 7.50 -23.67
N ARG A 255 23.81 7.36 -24.95
CA ARG A 255 23.93 8.47 -25.89
C ARG A 255 22.56 8.77 -26.50
N PRO A 256 22.21 10.05 -26.71
CA PRO A 256 21.03 10.42 -27.49
C PRO A 256 21.06 9.77 -28.88
N SER A 257 19.88 9.50 -29.46
CA SER A 257 19.76 9.03 -30.83
C SER A 257 20.44 10.01 -31.79
N GLU A 258 21.41 9.54 -32.57
CA GLU A 258 22.07 10.38 -33.58
C GLU A 258 21.05 11.00 -34.53
N GLY A 259 21.03 12.34 -34.60
CA GLY A 259 20.28 13.08 -35.62
C GLY A 259 18.82 13.45 -35.30
N ILE A 260 18.33 13.26 -34.07
CA ILE A 260 16.98 13.71 -33.67
C ILE A 260 17.08 14.76 -32.54
N PRO A 261 16.73 16.03 -32.79
CA PRO A 261 16.71 17.06 -31.77
C PRO A 261 15.67 16.75 -30.68
N ALA A 262 16.03 16.94 -29.41
CA ALA A 262 15.14 16.70 -28.27
C ALA A 262 14.00 17.73 -28.19
N ASP A 263 14.24 18.96 -28.67
CA ASP A 263 13.26 20.03 -28.83
C ASP A 263 13.81 21.14 -29.76
N GLY A 264 13.06 22.25 -29.88
CA GLY A 264 13.36 23.38 -30.77
C GLY A 264 14.60 24.20 -30.41
N LEU A 265 15.30 23.90 -29.31
CA LEU A 265 16.54 24.59 -28.91
C LEU A 265 17.80 23.83 -29.32
N GLY A 266 17.67 22.55 -29.72
CA GLY A 266 18.79 21.78 -30.29
C GLY A 266 19.96 21.52 -29.32
N ILE A 267 19.74 21.69 -28.01
CA ILE A 267 20.73 21.45 -26.94
C ILE A 267 20.08 20.53 -25.91
N THR A 268 20.73 19.43 -25.57
CA THR A 268 20.24 18.52 -24.52
C THR A 268 20.53 19.08 -23.12
N VAL A 269 19.77 18.66 -22.10
CA VAL A 269 19.98 19.11 -20.69
C VAL A 269 21.42 18.84 -20.21
N GLN A 270 22.08 17.84 -20.79
CA GLN A 270 23.48 17.49 -20.54
C GLN A 270 24.50 18.44 -21.21
N GLU A 271 24.11 19.16 -22.25
CA GLU A 271 24.95 20.12 -23.00
C GLU A 271 24.73 21.57 -22.55
N ALA A 272 23.75 21.83 -21.69
CA ALA A 272 23.49 23.15 -21.15
C ALA A 272 24.56 23.55 -20.11
N GLU A 273 25.42 24.52 -20.45
CA GLU A 273 26.35 25.13 -19.51
C GLU A 273 25.57 25.89 -18.42
N ALA A 274 25.79 25.53 -17.15
CA ALA A 274 25.14 26.18 -16.02
C ALA A 274 25.73 27.59 -15.77
N GLU A 275 24.94 28.64 -15.97
CA GLU A 275 25.29 29.97 -15.48
C GLU A 275 25.15 30.03 -13.95
N SER A 276 26.30 30.12 -13.27
CA SER A 276 26.57 30.38 -11.84
C SER A 276 25.47 30.14 -10.78
N ALA A 277 25.81 29.36 -9.76
CA ALA A 277 24.98 29.18 -8.56
C ALA A 277 24.76 30.52 -7.80
N GLY A 278 23.52 31.00 -7.80
CA GLY A 278 23.12 32.19 -7.03
C GLY A 278 23.34 31.99 -5.53
N ARG A 279 24.14 32.88 -4.91
CA ARG A 279 24.28 33.00 -3.46
C ARG A 279 23.15 33.91 -2.91
N PRO A 280 22.30 33.45 -1.98
CA PRO A 280 21.41 34.34 -1.26
C PRO A 280 22.17 35.06 -0.14
N ASP A 281 22.15 36.40 -0.13
CA ASP A 281 22.76 37.22 0.93
C ASP A 281 21.99 37.08 2.25
N GLY A 282 22.68 36.54 3.27
CA GLY A 282 22.18 36.43 4.63
C GLY A 282 22.31 37.74 5.39
N ALA A 283 21.21 38.49 5.52
CA ALA A 283 21.10 39.57 6.49
C ALA A 283 19.64 39.78 6.93
N ARG A 284 19.16 38.93 7.85
CA ARG A 284 18.21 39.30 8.91
C ARG A 284 17.97 38.10 9.84
N GLU A 285 18.57 38.14 11.02
CA GLU A 285 18.12 37.31 12.14
C GLU A 285 16.81 37.88 12.73
N PRO A 286 15.86 37.05 13.18
CA PRO A 286 14.67 37.53 13.86
C PRO A 286 15.00 37.86 15.33
N GLY A 287 15.25 39.14 15.58
CA GLY A 287 15.21 39.73 16.90
C GLY A 287 13.80 39.76 17.48
N ARG A 288 13.74 39.45 18.78
CA ARG A 288 12.59 39.49 19.69
C ARG A 288 11.97 40.90 19.73
N ASP A 289 10.64 40.93 19.90
CA ASP A 289 9.79 42.09 20.23
C ASP A 289 9.34 43.04 19.11
N ALA A 290 8.17 42.75 18.53
CA ALA A 290 7.19 43.76 18.12
C ALA A 290 5.79 43.13 17.98
N ARG A 291 4.89 43.44 18.92
CA ARG A 291 3.44 43.26 18.72
C ARG A 291 3.00 44.20 17.60
N ALA A 292 2.48 43.67 16.50
CA ALA A 292 1.78 44.46 15.49
C ALA A 292 0.32 43.98 15.38
N THR A 293 -0.59 44.87 15.77
CA THR A 293 -2.03 44.78 15.59
C THR A 293 -2.38 44.82 14.10
N VAL A 294 -3.15 43.85 13.62
CA VAL A 294 -3.74 43.86 12.28
C VAL A 294 -5.11 44.52 12.34
N ALA A 295 -5.31 45.60 11.58
CA ALA A 295 -6.61 46.22 11.36
C ALA A 295 -7.42 45.39 10.34
N PRO A 296 -8.75 45.25 10.51
CA PRO A 296 -9.59 44.51 9.58
C PRO A 296 -9.87 45.29 8.29
N SER A 297 -9.81 44.60 7.15
CA SER A 297 -10.24 45.10 5.83
C SER A 297 -11.76 45.30 5.75
N PRO A 298 -12.26 46.28 4.96
CA PRO A 298 -13.68 46.55 4.84
C PRO A 298 -14.43 45.47 4.04
N ALA A 299 -15.62 45.12 4.50
CA ALA A 299 -16.55 44.20 3.85
C ALA A 299 -17.26 44.91 2.67
N GLY A 300 -17.25 44.27 1.50
CA GLY A 300 -18.13 44.59 0.38
C GLY A 300 -18.91 43.34 -0.02
N ASP A 301 -20.22 43.47 -0.12
CA ASP A 301 -21.13 42.35 -0.45
C ASP A 301 -20.90 41.85 -1.89
N PRO A 302 -20.81 40.53 -2.13
CA PRO A 302 -20.74 39.98 -3.48
C PRO A 302 -22.11 40.02 -4.18
N ALA A 303 -22.12 40.43 -5.45
CA ALA A 303 -23.31 40.42 -6.31
C ALA A 303 -23.78 38.98 -6.61
N PRO A 304 -25.10 38.75 -6.80
CA PRO A 304 -25.64 37.41 -7.01
C PRO A 304 -25.28 36.85 -8.40
N VAL A 305 -24.76 35.62 -8.42
CA VAL A 305 -24.50 34.82 -9.62
C VAL A 305 -25.78 34.03 -9.95
N PRO A 306 -26.27 34.02 -11.20
CA PRO A 306 -27.46 33.25 -11.54
C PRO A 306 -27.18 31.74 -11.50
N GLU A 307 -28.02 31.02 -10.76
CA GLU A 307 -27.99 29.57 -10.57
C GLU A 307 -28.54 28.86 -11.83
N GLN A 308 -27.65 28.24 -12.61
CA GLN A 308 -28.05 27.25 -13.62
C GLN A 308 -27.68 25.87 -13.10
N ALA A 309 -28.70 25.05 -12.84
CA ALA A 309 -28.52 23.64 -12.50
C ALA A 309 -27.86 22.90 -13.68
N PRO A 310 -26.80 22.08 -13.46
CA PRO A 310 -26.18 21.32 -14.52
C PRO A 310 -27.16 20.26 -15.05
N ALA A 311 -27.25 20.13 -16.38
CA ALA A 311 -28.12 19.15 -17.03
C ALA A 311 -27.63 17.72 -16.70
N LEU A 312 -28.47 16.94 -16.01
CA LEU A 312 -28.24 15.52 -15.75
C LEU A 312 -28.42 14.73 -17.06
N LEU A 313 -27.44 13.89 -17.41
CA LEU A 313 -27.54 12.96 -18.53
C LEU A 313 -28.55 11.85 -18.18
N HIS A 314 -29.68 11.80 -18.91
CA HIS A 314 -30.66 10.74 -18.78
C HIS A 314 -30.23 9.48 -19.55
N GLY A 315 -29.71 8.48 -18.82
CA GLY A 315 -29.52 7.11 -19.32
C GLY A 315 -30.69 6.20 -18.92
N PRO A 316 -31.03 5.16 -19.70
CA PRO A 316 -32.16 4.29 -19.42
C PRO A 316 -31.91 3.41 -18.18
N ALA A 317 -32.77 3.54 -17.17
CA ALA A 317 -32.74 2.71 -15.98
C ALA A 317 -33.10 1.25 -16.32
N ARG A 318 -32.13 0.33 -16.18
CA ARG A 318 -32.43 -1.12 -16.12
C ARG A 318 -32.99 -1.44 -14.74
N GLY A 319 -34.22 -1.95 -14.72
CA GLY A 319 -34.98 -2.23 -13.51
C GLY A 319 -34.34 -3.31 -12.63
N GLY A 320 -34.00 -2.93 -11.40
CA GLY A 320 -33.69 -3.84 -10.29
C GLY A 320 -34.45 -3.38 -9.05
N ARG A 321 -35.34 -4.23 -8.53
CA ARG A 321 -36.23 -3.91 -7.39
C ARG A 321 -35.40 -3.70 -6.11
N ARG A 322 -35.25 -2.45 -5.65
CA ARG A 322 -34.90 -2.17 -4.25
C ARG A 322 -36.16 -2.25 -3.38
N ARG A 323 -36.18 -3.19 -2.43
CA ARG A 323 -37.16 -3.20 -1.32
C ARG A 323 -36.77 -2.11 -0.32
N SER A 324 -37.53 -1.03 -0.26
CA SER A 324 -37.42 -0.05 0.81
C SER A 324 -38.04 -0.59 2.10
N ARG A 325 -37.23 -0.66 3.16
CA ARG A 325 -37.71 -0.73 4.54
C ARG A 325 -38.08 0.68 4.98
N GLY A 326 -39.27 0.82 5.56
CA GLY A 326 -39.63 1.98 6.37
C GLY A 326 -40.98 2.55 6.00
N ASP A 327 -42.04 2.06 6.65
CA ASP A 327 -43.11 2.95 7.03
C ASP A 327 -43.59 2.60 8.44
N ARG A 328 -43.60 3.61 9.32
CA ARG A 328 -44.13 3.55 10.68
C ARG A 328 -45.55 4.11 10.58
N GLY A 329 -46.56 3.28 10.82
CA GLY A 329 -47.94 3.75 10.91
C GLY A 329 -48.86 2.71 11.53
N ASP A 330 -49.50 3.12 12.63
CA ASP A 330 -50.72 2.59 13.24
C ASP A 330 -50.74 1.20 13.91
N ARG A 331 -50.73 1.23 15.25
CA ARG A 331 -51.26 0.18 16.11
C ARG A 331 -52.76 0.42 16.33
N PRO A 332 -53.65 -0.57 16.13
CA PRO A 332 -54.99 -0.53 16.68
C PRO A 332 -55.02 -1.15 18.09
N GLU A 333 -55.74 -0.48 19.00
CA GLU A 333 -56.05 -0.93 20.37
C GLU A 333 -56.73 -2.30 20.38
N ALA A 334 -56.16 -3.24 21.15
CA ALA A 334 -56.81 -4.49 21.49
C ALA A 334 -57.18 -4.51 22.98
N ARG A 335 -58.48 -4.68 23.20
CA ARG A 335 -59.22 -4.76 24.46
C ARG A 335 -58.64 -5.77 25.45
N ARG A 336 -58.63 -5.40 26.74
CA ARG A 336 -58.49 -6.33 27.89
C ARG A 336 -59.72 -7.23 28.01
N PRO A 337 -59.57 -8.52 28.39
CA PRO A 337 -60.66 -9.24 29.04
C PRO A 337 -60.58 -9.03 30.57
N ALA A 338 -61.75 -8.93 31.19
CA ALA A 338 -61.95 -9.02 32.62
C ALA A 338 -62.73 -10.30 32.93
N ALA A 339 -62.41 -10.87 34.10
CA ALA A 339 -62.94 -12.09 34.74
C ALA A 339 -62.45 -13.43 34.17
#